data_AF-A0A9E5HQ26-F1
#
_entry.id   AF-A0A9E5HQ26-F1
#
_cell.length_a   1.000
_cell.length_b   1.000
_cell.length_c   1.000
_cell.angle_alpha   90.00
_cell.angle_beta   90.00
_cell.angle_gamma   90.00
#
_symmetry.space_group_name_H-M   'P 1'
#
loop_
_entity.id
_entity.type
_entity.pdbx_description
1 polymer ?
#
loop_
_entity_poly.entity_id
_entity_poly.type
_entity_poly.pdbx_seq_one_letter_code
_entity_poly.pdbx_strand_id
1 'polypeptide(L)'
;AEGVYSQAFLWLGRHRLDFFLEKLIPIPVIIFILVGILIWVFLELTRHGRLMYAIGSNETATALAGANVNRYKILAYVISGVMASIGGILLSARLGRGDIASGNNLLLDSVAAALIGFAVLGAAKPNAFGTAIGALFVGILLQGLTMMNAPYYTQDFVKGVVLVIALIFTFALSFSGRKSGH
;
A
#
# COMPACT_ATOMS: atom_id res chain seq x y z
N ALA A 1 35.45 -5.40 2.88
CA ALA A 1 35.06 -4.38 1.90
C ALA A 1 34.16 -3.38 2.61
N GLU A 2 34.62 -2.14 2.82
CA GLU A 2 33.77 -1.08 3.37
C GLU A 2 32.70 -0.76 2.31
N GLY A 3 31.53 -1.37 2.46
CA GLY A 3 30.40 -1.23 1.55
C GLY A 3 29.76 0.15 1.69
N VAL A 4 30.41 1.17 1.12
CA VAL A 4 29.86 2.51 1.06
C VAL A 4 28.94 2.60 -0.17
N TYR A 5 27.64 2.69 0.06
CA TYR A 5 26.67 2.94 -1.02
C TYR A 5 27.00 4.24 -1.74
N SER A 6 26.79 4.28 -3.06
CA SER A 6 27.04 5.48 -3.85
C SER A 6 26.21 6.67 -3.33
N GLN A 7 26.79 7.86 -3.33
CA GLN A 7 26.09 9.06 -2.87
C GLN A 7 24.78 9.31 -3.63
N ALA A 8 24.73 8.92 -4.92
CA ALA A 8 23.53 8.98 -5.75
C ALA A 8 22.40 8.05 -5.26
N PHE A 9 22.74 6.85 -4.76
CA PHE A 9 21.78 5.92 -4.19
C PHE A 9 21.20 6.44 -2.87
N LEU A 10 22.06 7.03 -2.01
CA LEU A 10 21.61 7.64 -0.76
C LEU A 10 20.79 8.91 -0.99
N TRP A 11 21.06 9.63 -2.08
CA TRP A 11 20.27 10.77 -2.52
C TRP A 11 18.81 10.40 -2.75
N LEU A 12 18.51 9.26 -3.36
CA LEU A 12 17.13 8.81 -3.59
C LEU A 12 16.31 8.70 -2.28
N GLY A 13 16.95 8.29 -1.19
CA GLY A 13 16.29 8.09 0.11
C GLY A 13 16.36 9.28 1.08
N ARG A 14 17.34 10.19 0.91
CA ARG A 14 17.60 11.30 1.84
C ARG A 14 17.43 12.69 1.25
N HIS A 15 17.45 12.83 -0.08
CA HIS A 15 17.33 14.14 -0.71
C HIS A 15 15.91 14.67 -0.56
N ARG A 16 15.81 15.97 -0.31
CA ARG A 16 14.57 16.72 -0.12
C ARG A 16 14.57 17.76 -1.23
N LEU A 17 13.51 17.82 -2.03
CA LEU A 17 13.41 18.82 -3.10
C LEU A 17 12.80 20.11 -2.53
N ASP A 18 13.47 21.23 -2.80
CA ASP A 18 13.08 22.57 -2.41
C ASP A 18 12.30 23.21 -3.56
N PHE A 19 10.96 23.26 -3.47
CA PHE A 19 10.13 23.91 -4.49
C PHE A 19 9.42 25.18 -4.00
N PHE A 20 9.23 25.38 -2.68
CA PHE A 20 8.53 26.57 -2.17
C PHE A 20 8.97 27.08 -0.79
N LEU A 21 9.40 26.20 0.14
CA LEU A 21 10.04 26.52 1.42
C LEU A 21 11.14 25.48 1.68
N GLU A 22 12.26 25.86 2.28
CA GLU A 22 13.39 24.95 2.58
C GLU A 22 12.92 23.67 3.29
N LYS A 23 13.32 22.51 2.77
CA LYS A 23 13.23 21.19 3.39
C LYS A 23 11.79 20.73 3.70
N LEU A 24 10.86 20.62 2.75
CA LEU A 24 9.53 20.05 3.09
C LEU A 24 9.23 18.65 2.56
N ILE A 25 9.59 18.31 1.32
CA ILE A 25 9.11 17.05 0.71
C ILE A 25 10.27 16.07 0.47
N PRO A 26 10.35 14.96 1.24
CA PRO A 26 11.26 13.86 0.96
C PRO A 26 10.95 13.25 -0.41
N ILE A 27 11.96 12.92 -1.21
CA ILE A 27 11.80 12.18 -2.48
C ILE A 27 10.89 10.94 -2.35
N PRO A 28 10.95 10.15 -1.23
CA PRO A 28 10.01 9.05 -1.02
C PRO A 28 8.53 9.40 -1.15
N VAL A 29 8.13 10.60 -0.72
CA VAL A 29 6.72 11.07 -0.82
C VAL A 29 6.35 11.37 -2.28
N ILE A 30 7.29 11.91 -3.05
CA ILE A 30 7.07 12.20 -4.48
C ILE A 30 6.90 10.89 -5.27
N ILE A 31 7.77 9.91 -5.00
CA ILE A 31 7.66 8.57 -5.60
C ILE A 31 6.33 7.92 -5.21
N PHE A 32 5.93 8.02 -3.94
CA PHE A 32 4.64 7.52 -3.47
C PHE A 32 3.46 8.17 -4.21
N ILE A 33 3.45 9.49 -4.35
CA ILE A 33 2.39 10.21 -5.08
C ILE A 33 2.37 9.80 -6.56
N LEU A 34 3.53 9.76 -7.21
CA LEU A 34 3.65 9.42 -8.63
C LEU A 34 3.18 7.99 -8.90
N VAL A 35 3.62 7.02 -8.08
CA VAL A 35 3.18 5.62 -8.16
C VAL A 35 1.69 5.51 -7.84
N GLY A 36 1.20 6.22 -6.82
CA GLY A 36 -0.21 6.24 -6.45
C GLY A 36 -1.10 6.75 -7.59
N ILE A 37 -0.71 7.84 -8.26
CA ILE A 37 -1.42 8.37 -9.44
C ILE A 37 -1.35 7.39 -10.59
N LEU A 38 -0.19 6.79 -10.86
CA LEU A 38 -0.02 5.82 -11.94
C LEU A 38 -0.93 4.60 -11.75
N ILE A 39 -0.98 4.04 -10.53
CA ILE A 39 -1.85 2.92 -10.18
C ILE A 39 -3.30 3.34 -10.25
N TRP A 40 -3.65 4.52 -9.76
CA TRP A 40 -5.01 5.05 -9.82
C TRP A 40 -5.50 5.16 -11.27
N VAL A 41 -4.70 5.76 -12.14
CA VAL A 41 -5.00 5.85 -13.58
C VAL A 41 -5.10 4.45 -14.20
N PHE A 42 -4.19 3.55 -13.86
CA PHE A 42 -4.23 2.18 -14.35
C PHE A 42 -5.52 1.45 -13.94
N LEU A 43 -5.91 1.54 -12.68
CA LEU A 43 -7.08 0.85 -12.14
C LEU A 43 -8.41 1.45 -12.61
N GLU A 44 -8.51 2.78 -12.65
CA GLU A 44 -9.78 3.48 -12.88
C GLU A 44 -10.04 3.76 -14.38
N LEU A 45 -8.99 4.15 -15.14
CA LEU A 45 -9.15 4.53 -16.56
C LEU A 45 -8.95 3.35 -17.52
N THR A 46 -8.10 2.38 -17.21
CA THR A 46 -7.78 1.30 -18.18
C THR A 46 -8.79 0.16 -18.19
N ARG A 47 -8.93 -0.50 -19.36
CA ARG A 47 -9.75 -1.73 -19.50
C ARG A 47 -9.22 -2.87 -18.63
N HIS A 48 -7.90 -2.99 -18.50
CA HIS A 48 -7.26 -4.04 -17.70
C HIS A 48 -7.55 -3.88 -16.21
N GLY A 49 -7.54 -2.64 -15.69
CA GLY A 49 -7.92 -2.34 -14.31
C GLY A 49 -9.36 -2.73 -13.99
N ARG A 50 -10.31 -2.35 -14.86
CA ARG A 50 -11.73 -2.75 -14.71
C ARG A 50 -11.93 -4.27 -14.72
N LEU A 51 -11.17 -4.98 -15.57
CA LEU A 51 -11.24 -6.44 -15.60
C LEU A 51 -10.66 -7.06 -14.32
N MET A 52 -9.59 -6.50 -13.75
CA MET A 52 -9.06 -6.92 -12.46
C MET A 52 -10.08 -6.73 -11.33
N TYR A 53 -10.83 -5.62 -11.33
CA TYR A 53 -11.93 -5.43 -10.38
C TYR A 53 -13.05 -6.46 -10.55
N ALA A 54 -13.45 -6.77 -11.78
CA ALA A 54 -14.47 -7.78 -12.06
C ALA A 54 -14.03 -9.18 -11.61
N ILE A 55 -12.77 -9.54 -11.84
CA ILE A 55 -12.20 -10.81 -11.35
C ILE A 55 -12.22 -10.86 -9.82
N GLY A 56 -11.90 -9.74 -9.14
CA GLY A 56 -11.92 -9.64 -7.69
C GLY A 56 -13.31 -9.75 -7.06
N SER A 57 -14.37 -9.34 -7.77
CA SER A 57 -15.74 -9.45 -7.28
C SER A 57 -16.36 -10.82 -7.56
N ASN A 58 -16.17 -11.35 -8.78
CA ASN A 58 -16.67 -12.66 -9.16
C ASN A 58 -15.80 -13.28 -10.28
N GLU A 59 -14.89 -14.15 -9.86
CA GLU A 59 -13.99 -14.88 -10.75
C GLU A 59 -14.74 -15.78 -11.75
N THR A 60 -15.74 -16.55 -11.30
CA THR A 60 -16.43 -17.53 -12.15
C THR A 60 -17.26 -16.84 -13.22
N ALA A 61 -17.97 -15.77 -12.87
CA ALA A 61 -18.73 -14.97 -13.84
C ALA A 61 -17.79 -14.32 -14.88
N THR A 62 -16.63 -13.84 -14.45
CA THR A 62 -15.66 -13.21 -15.35
C THR A 62 -15.02 -14.23 -16.31
N ALA A 63 -14.76 -15.45 -15.83
CA ALA A 63 -14.28 -16.55 -16.68
C ALA A 63 -15.32 -16.95 -17.73
N LEU A 64 -16.60 -17.04 -17.35
CA LEU A 64 -17.71 -17.33 -18.27
C LEU A 64 -17.92 -16.23 -19.32
N ALA A 65 -17.59 -14.98 -18.99
CA ALA A 65 -17.60 -13.85 -19.92
C ALA A 65 -16.42 -13.82 -20.91
N GLY A 66 -15.58 -14.86 -20.93
CA GLY A 66 -14.47 -15.02 -21.89
C GLY A 66 -13.15 -14.35 -21.48
N ALA A 67 -13.04 -13.83 -20.25
CA ALA A 67 -11.78 -13.30 -19.74
C ALA A 67 -10.86 -14.41 -19.24
N ASN A 68 -9.58 -14.37 -19.62
CA ASN A 68 -8.59 -15.32 -19.12
C ASN A 68 -8.11 -14.92 -17.72
N VAL A 69 -8.85 -15.35 -16.69
CA VAL A 69 -8.59 -14.99 -15.28
C VAL A 69 -7.14 -15.28 -14.86
N ASN A 70 -6.60 -16.44 -15.24
CA ASN A 70 -5.24 -16.85 -14.85
C ASN A 70 -4.18 -15.85 -15.33
N ARG A 71 -4.29 -15.34 -16.56
CA ARG A 71 -3.35 -14.33 -17.08
C ARG A 71 -3.40 -13.04 -16.26
N TYR A 72 -4.59 -12.59 -15.88
CA TYR A 72 -4.76 -11.37 -15.07
C TYR A 72 -4.28 -11.55 -13.63
N LYS A 73 -4.44 -12.75 -13.05
CA LYS A 73 -3.86 -13.08 -11.73
C LYS A 73 -2.34 -13.01 -11.76
N ILE A 74 -1.70 -13.63 -12.77
CA ILE A 74 -0.25 -13.57 -12.93
C ILE A 74 0.21 -12.12 -13.09
N LEU A 75 -0.48 -11.34 -13.92
CA LEU A 75 -0.16 -9.92 -14.11
C LEU A 75 -0.29 -9.12 -12.80
N ALA A 76 -1.32 -9.38 -11.99
CA ALA A 76 -1.49 -8.74 -10.69
C ALA A 76 -0.33 -9.05 -9.73
N TYR A 77 0.13 -10.30 -9.68
CA TYR A 77 1.29 -10.69 -8.88
C TYR A 77 2.58 -10.03 -9.37
N VAL A 78 2.78 -9.92 -10.69
CA VAL A 78 3.94 -9.22 -11.26
C VAL A 78 3.92 -7.74 -10.89
N ILE A 79 2.78 -7.06 -11.05
CA ILE A 79 2.63 -5.64 -10.66
C ILE A 79 2.93 -5.46 -9.17
N SER A 80 2.38 -6.33 -8.31
CA SER A 80 2.65 -6.31 -6.87
C SER A 80 4.15 -6.48 -6.56
N GLY A 81 4.83 -7.41 -7.23
CA GLY A 81 6.28 -7.62 -7.09
C GLY A 81 7.11 -6.41 -7.53
N VAL A 82 6.73 -5.74 -8.62
CA VAL A 82 7.38 -4.50 -9.07
C VAL A 82 7.18 -3.38 -8.04
N MET A 83 5.97 -3.23 -7.51
CA MET A 83 5.69 -2.22 -6.47
C MET A 83 6.46 -2.50 -5.18
N ALA A 84 6.51 -3.76 -4.75
CA ALA A 84 7.29 -4.18 -3.59
C ALA A 84 8.80 -3.91 -3.79
N SER A 85 9.31 -4.14 -5.01
CA SER A 85 10.71 -3.85 -5.35
C SER A 85 11.03 -2.36 -5.27
N ILE A 86 10.15 -1.49 -5.78
CA ILE A 86 10.30 -0.03 -5.67
C ILE A 86 10.31 0.39 -4.19
N GLY A 87 9.39 -0.13 -3.39
CA GLY A 87 9.34 0.14 -1.95
C GLY A 87 10.60 -0.33 -1.21
N GLY A 88 11.11 -1.51 -1.55
CA GLY A 88 12.35 -2.07 -0.99
C GLY A 88 13.60 -1.26 -1.34
N ILE A 89 13.73 -0.80 -2.59
CA ILE A 89 14.81 0.10 -3.02
C ILE A 89 14.77 1.40 -2.20
N LEU A 90 13.58 1.97 -2.01
CA LEU A 90 13.38 3.22 -1.28
C LEU A 90 13.71 3.06 0.21
N LEU A 91 13.31 1.95 0.82
CA LEU A 91 13.65 1.60 2.20
C LEU A 91 15.17 1.44 2.38
N SER A 92 15.81 0.71 1.47
CA SER A 92 17.27 0.49 1.49
C SER A 92 18.04 1.80 1.33
N ALA A 93 17.57 2.68 0.44
CA ALA A 93 18.14 4.01 0.25
C ALA A 93 17.96 4.90 1.50
N ARG A 94 16.81 4.80 2.18
CA ARG A 94 16.52 5.52 3.43
C ARG A 94 17.42 5.05 4.58
N LEU A 95 17.56 3.74 4.77
CA LEU A 95 18.39 3.14 5.81
C LEU A 95 19.90 3.28 5.50
N GLY A 96 20.24 3.42 4.22
CA GLY A 96 21.62 3.44 3.73
C GLY A 96 22.37 2.12 3.94
N ARG A 97 21.63 1.03 4.20
CA ARG A 97 22.10 -0.35 4.39
C ARG A 97 20.99 -1.31 3.99
N GLY A 98 21.37 -2.46 3.42
CA GLY A 98 20.45 -3.56 3.14
C GLY A 98 20.23 -4.39 4.39
N ASP A 99 19.15 -4.11 5.12
CA ASP A 99 18.70 -4.94 6.24
C ASP A 99 17.44 -5.73 5.82
N ILE A 100 17.54 -7.05 5.90
CA ILE A 100 16.47 -7.98 5.50
C ILE A 100 15.32 -7.93 6.52
N ALA A 101 15.62 -7.76 7.81
CA ALA A 101 14.62 -7.75 8.88
C ALA A 101 13.69 -6.54 8.78
N SER A 102 14.19 -5.43 8.25
CA SER A 102 13.44 -4.19 8.05
C SER A 102 12.23 -4.35 7.09
N GLY A 103 12.24 -5.35 6.20
CA GLY A 103 11.12 -5.61 5.28
C GLY A 103 9.96 -6.41 5.89
N ASN A 104 10.22 -7.23 6.92
CA ASN A 104 9.23 -8.16 7.46
C ASN A 104 8.01 -7.44 8.07
N ASN A 105 8.27 -6.32 8.75
CA ASN A 105 7.24 -5.52 9.40
C ASN A 105 6.28 -4.86 8.40
N LEU A 106 6.76 -4.56 7.19
CA LEU A 106 5.98 -3.87 6.17
C LEU A 106 4.89 -4.74 5.54
N LEU A 107 5.01 -6.07 5.62
CA LEU A 107 4.01 -6.99 5.07
C LEU A 107 2.65 -6.80 5.75
N LEU A 108 2.65 -6.82 7.08
CA LEU A 108 1.43 -6.64 7.88
C LEU A 108 0.87 -5.23 7.74
N ASP A 109 1.74 -4.23 7.79
CA ASP A 109 1.37 -2.81 7.67
C ASP A 109 0.74 -2.51 6.30
N SER A 110 1.27 -3.11 5.23
CA SER A 110 0.74 -2.94 3.87
C SER A 110 -0.65 -3.56 3.71
N VAL A 111 -0.89 -4.74 4.29
CA VAL A 111 -2.21 -5.38 4.27
C VAL A 111 -3.21 -4.56 5.10
N ALA A 112 -2.82 -4.10 6.29
CA ALA A 112 -3.66 -3.25 7.12
C ALA A 112 -4.03 -1.93 6.41
N ALA A 113 -3.05 -1.27 5.78
CA ALA A 113 -3.28 -0.05 5.00
C ALA A 113 -4.25 -0.26 3.83
N ALA A 114 -4.12 -1.37 3.09
CA ALA A 114 -5.02 -1.72 1.99
C ALA A 114 -6.45 -1.97 2.46
N LEU A 115 -6.63 -2.71 3.58
CA LEU A 115 -7.93 -3.00 4.16
C LEU A 115 -8.61 -1.75 4.74
N ILE A 116 -7.87 -0.91 5.46
CA ILE A 116 -8.40 0.38 5.94
C ILE A 116 -8.83 1.22 4.74
N GLY A 117 -8.00 1.25 3.69
CA GLY A 117 -8.31 1.98 2.48
C GLY A 117 -9.59 1.54 1.77
N PHE A 118 -9.89 0.23 1.77
CA PHE A 118 -11.11 -0.33 1.20
C PHE A 118 -12.39 0.20 1.88
N ALA A 119 -12.34 0.45 3.19
CA ALA A 119 -13.45 1.03 3.95
C ALA A 119 -13.58 2.55 3.75
N VAL A 120 -12.46 3.23 3.48
CA VAL A 120 -12.40 4.68 3.28
C VAL A 120 -13.12 5.06 1.97
N LEU A 121 -13.90 6.15 2.02
CA LEU A 121 -14.79 6.67 0.95
C LEU A 121 -16.13 5.95 0.75
N GLY A 122 -16.49 4.97 1.59
CA GLY A 122 -17.79 4.29 1.50
C GLY A 122 -18.00 3.51 0.20
N ALA A 123 -16.92 3.30 -0.57
CA ALA A 123 -16.99 2.79 -1.91
C ALA A 123 -17.12 1.25 -1.95
N ALA A 124 -16.86 0.56 -0.83
CA ALA A 124 -16.87 -0.90 -0.70
C ALA A 124 -16.14 -1.62 -1.86
N LYS A 125 -15.15 -0.94 -2.43
CA LYS A 125 -14.35 -1.37 -3.58
C LYS A 125 -12.89 -0.99 -3.32
N PRO A 126 -11.92 -1.79 -3.77
CA PRO A 126 -10.51 -1.42 -3.64
C PRO A 126 -10.23 -0.12 -4.40
N ASN A 127 -9.46 0.79 -3.83
CA ASN A 127 -9.17 2.10 -4.43
C ASN A 127 -7.76 2.55 -4.07
N ALA A 128 -6.99 3.02 -5.06
CA ALA A 128 -5.63 3.48 -4.83
C ALA A 128 -5.57 4.64 -3.82
N PHE A 129 -6.53 5.57 -3.90
CA PHE A 129 -6.62 6.72 -3.00
C PHE A 129 -6.95 6.33 -1.55
N GLY A 130 -7.90 5.40 -1.36
CA GLY A 130 -8.22 4.88 -0.02
C GLY A 130 -7.02 4.17 0.59
N THR A 131 -6.32 3.33 -0.18
CA THR A 131 -5.08 2.68 0.29
C THR A 131 -4.01 3.69 0.66
N ALA A 132 -3.88 4.81 -0.07
CA ALA A 132 -2.93 5.86 0.28
C ALA A 132 -3.27 6.52 1.63
N ILE A 133 -4.55 6.81 1.89
CA ILE A 133 -5.02 7.31 3.19
C ILE A 133 -4.77 6.27 4.29
N GLY A 134 -5.07 5.00 4.04
CA GLY A 134 -4.83 3.90 4.97
C GLY A 134 -3.34 3.78 5.33
N ALA A 135 -2.46 3.90 4.34
CA ALA A 135 -1.01 3.88 4.55
C ALA A 135 -0.52 5.07 5.39
N LEU A 136 -1.06 6.26 5.16
CA LEU A 136 -0.77 7.44 5.99
C LEU A 136 -1.25 7.24 7.43
N PHE A 137 -2.46 6.73 7.63
CA PHE A 137 -3.00 6.46 8.95
C PHE A 137 -2.14 5.46 9.73
N VAL A 138 -1.84 4.30 9.12
CA VAL A 138 -0.97 3.28 9.72
C VAL A 138 0.41 3.86 10.01
N GLY A 139 0.99 4.62 9.08
CA GLY A 139 2.30 5.25 9.26
C GLY A 139 2.33 6.24 10.43
N ILE A 140 1.32 7.10 10.56
CA ILE A 140 1.21 8.06 11.68
C ILE A 140 1.02 7.33 13.00
N LEU A 141 0.17 6.30 13.05
CA LEU A 141 -0.07 5.51 14.24
C LEU A 141 1.23 4.86 14.74
N LEU A 142 1.96 4.19 13.85
CA LEU A 142 3.20 3.51 14.20
C LEU A 142 4.31 4.48 14.60
N GLN A 143 4.44 5.60 13.89
CA GLN A 143 5.39 6.64 14.30
C GLN A 143 5.01 7.30 15.63
N GLY A 144 3.71 7.46 15.91
CA GLY A 144 3.22 7.94 17.21
C GLY A 144 3.63 7.01 18.34
N LEU A 145 3.40 5.70 18.19
CA LEU A 145 3.83 4.70 19.17
C LEU A 145 5.35 4.69 19.36
N THR A 146 6.10 4.85 18.27
CA THR A 146 7.56 4.97 18.32
C THR A 146 7.99 6.21 19.10
N MET A 147 7.34 7.36 18.90
CA MET A 147 7.63 8.59 19.65
C MET A 147 7.27 8.48 21.13
N MET A 148 6.29 7.66 21.47
CA MET A 148 5.94 7.32 22.86
C MET A 148 6.93 6.33 23.50
N ASN A 149 8.00 5.94 22.80
CA ASN A 149 8.95 4.90 23.22
C ASN A 149 8.27 3.56 23.55
N ALA A 150 7.18 3.23 22.86
CA ALA A 150 6.49 1.96 23.05
C ALA A 150 7.39 0.79 22.62
N PRO A 151 7.50 -0.28 23.43
CA PRO A 151 8.28 -1.47 23.07
C PRO A 151 7.81 -2.10 21.75
N TYR A 152 8.73 -2.73 21.01
CA TYR A 152 8.41 -3.39 19.73
C TYR A 152 7.27 -4.40 19.83
N TYR A 153 7.20 -5.16 20.93
CA TYR A 153 6.09 -6.08 21.20
C TYR A 153 4.73 -5.38 21.22
N THR A 154 4.65 -4.19 21.82
CA THR A 154 3.42 -3.38 21.86
C THR A 154 3.06 -2.87 20.47
N GLN A 155 4.04 -2.51 19.64
CA GLN A 155 3.77 -2.09 18.27
C GLN A 155 3.19 -3.23 17.44
N ASP A 156 3.76 -4.44 17.53
CA ASP A 156 3.25 -5.60 16.79
C ASP A 156 1.87 -6.06 17.26
N PHE A 157 1.61 -5.99 18.58
CA PHE A 157 0.27 -6.21 19.11
C PHE A 157 -0.73 -5.20 18.56
N VAL A 158 -0.40 -3.90 18.57
CA VAL A 158 -1.28 -2.87 18.05
C VAL A 158 -1.51 -3.02 16.54
N LYS A 159 -0.48 -3.38 15.75
CA LYS A 159 -0.65 -3.69 14.32
C LYS A 159 -1.68 -4.79 14.10
N GLY A 160 -1.60 -5.87 14.88
CA GLY A 160 -2.57 -6.97 14.83
C GLY A 160 -3.98 -6.49 15.16
N VAL A 161 -4.13 -5.70 16.23
CA VAL A 161 -5.43 -5.12 16.62
C VAL A 161 -5.99 -4.21 15.52
N VAL A 162 -5.16 -3.34 14.95
CA VAL A 162 -5.55 -2.44 13.84
C VAL A 162 -6.03 -3.24 12.62
N LEU A 163 -5.34 -4.33 12.27
CA LEU A 163 -5.76 -5.20 11.18
C LEU A 163 -7.12 -5.85 11.48
N VAL A 164 -7.30 -6.41 12.69
CA VAL A 164 -8.57 -7.03 13.10
C VAL A 164 -9.71 -6.01 13.02
N ILE A 165 -9.49 -4.80 13.52
CA ILE A 165 -10.46 -3.71 13.45
C ILE A 165 -10.77 -3.37 11.98
N ALA A 166 -9.75 -3.19 11.13
CA ALA A 166 -9.93 -2.91 9.72
C ALA A 166 -10.73 -4.00 9.00
N LEU A 167 -10.49 -5.26 9.34
CA LEU A 167 -11.20 -6.41 8.80
C LEU A 167 -12.67 -6.43 9.25
N ILE A 168 -12.95 -6.17 10.52
CA ILE A 168 -14.31 -6.06 11.05
C ILE A 168 -15.07 -4.94 10.34
N PHE A 169 -14.47 -3.76 10.19
CA PHE A 169 -15.07 -2.66 9.45
C PHE A 169 -15.33 -3.03 7.99
N THR A 170 -14.36 -3.68 7.33
CA THR A 170 -14.49 -4.15 5.95
C THR A 170 -15.67 -5.11 5.79
N PHE A 171 -15.78 -6.12 6.66
CA PHE A 171 -16.89 -7.08 6.61
C PHE A 171 -18.24 -6.46 6.98
N ALA A 172 -18.28 -5.57 7.98
CA ALA A 172 -19.49 -4.87 8.38
C ALA A 172 -20.05 -4.02 7.23
N LEU A 173 -19.19 -3.31 6.51
CA LEU A 173 -19.57 -2.52 5.33
C LEU A 173 -20.06 -3.43 4.19
N SER A 174 -19.39 -4.57 3.96
CA SER A 174 -19.82 -5.55 2.96
C SER A 174 -21.21 -6.14 3.24
N PHE A 175 -21.60 -6.29 4.51
CA PHE A 175 -22.92 -6.79 4.89
C PHE A 175 -24.03 -5.74 4.73
N SER A 176 -23.72 -4.46 4.99
CA SER A 176 -24.70 -3.37 4.91
C SER A 176 -25.23 -3.16 3.47
N GLY A 177 -24.37 -3.31 2.45
CA GLY A 177 -24.77 -3.21 1.05
C GLY A 177 -25.78 -4.28 0.58
N ARG A 178 -25.95 -5.39 1.32
CA ARG A 178 -26.89 -6.46 0.96
C ARG A 178 -28.33 -6.20 1.40
N LYS A 179 -28.59 -5.16 2.20
CA LYS A 179 -29.93 -4.86 2.77
C LYS A 179 -30.76 -3.83 1.98
N SER A 180 -30.23 -3.22 0.91
CA SER A 180 -30.94 -2.19 0.13
C SER A 180 -31.48 -2.68 -1.23
N GLY A 181 -31.59 -3.99 -1.43
CA GLY A 181 -32.03 -4.61 -2.69
C GLY A 181 -33.24 -5.52 -2.53
N HIS A 182 -34.27 -5.06 -1.82
CA HIS A 182 -35.61 -5.65 -1.82
C HIS A 182 -36.63 -4.60 -2.24
#